data_AF-A0A1B6FFD6-F1
#
_entry.id   AF-A0A1B6FFD6-F1
#
_cell.length_a   1.000
_cell.length_b   1.000
_cell.length_c   1.000
_cell.angle_alpha   90.00
_cell.angle_beta   90.00
_cell.angle_gamma   90.00
#
_symmetry.space_group_name_H-M   'P 1'
#
loop_
_entity.id
_entity.type
_entity.pdbx_description
1 polymer ?
#
loop_
_entity_poly.entity_id
_entity_poly.type
_entity_poly.pdbx_seq_one_letter_code
_entity_poly.pdbx_strand_id
1 'polypeptide(L)'
;SGPDILLNEDVVIASPNYRVGSFGFLSLENEEVPGNAGLKDQTLALKWVRDNIDSFGGDPNNITIFGISAGGASVAYHLISPSSRGLFNKAIIQSGFALNPWTLQENPRTHGLMLSKKLGCMSEDPEEVVRILQSAPADDIVRAARELITNMDLMTRFSLVFGPSVEIAGPDAFLTDSPENI
;
A
#
# COMPACT_ATOMS: atom_id res chain seq x y z
N SER A 1 19.16 9.56 0.52
CA SER A 1 19.58 10.62 -0.41
C SER A 1 18.47 11.65 -0.50
N GLY A 2 18.79 12.93 -0.36
CA GLY A 2 17.81 14.01 -0.51
C GLY A 2 17.49 14.30 -1.98
N PRO A 3 16.58 15.25 -2.25
CA PRO A 3 16.17 15.61 -3.61
C PRO A 3 17.22 16.46 -4.35
N ASP A 4 18.39 16.71 -3.77
CA ASP A 4 19.38 17.71 -4.20
C ASP A 4 19.77 17.63 -5.68
N ILE A 5 19.95 16.41 -6.21
CA ILE A 5 20.32 16.21 -7.62
C ILE A 5 19.18 16.63 -8.55
N LEU A 6 17.94 16.28 -8.19
CA LEU A 6 16.77 16.59 -9.01
C LEU A 6 16.38 18.07 -8.91
N LEU A 7 16.66 18.72 -7.78
CA LEU A 7 16.41 20.16 -7.59
C LEU A 7 17.35 21.07 -8.43
N ASN A 8 18.37 20.51 -9.08
CA ASN A 8 19.16 21.23 -10.08
C ASN A 8 18.45 21.37 -11.42
N GLU A 9 17.37 20.61 -11.64
CA GLU A 9 16.54 20.65 -12.84
C GLU A 9 15.29 21.51 -12.57
N ASP A 10 14.65 21.99 -13.64
CA ASP A 10 13.41 22.77 -13.55
C ASP A 10 12.19 21.87 -13.31
N VAL A 11 12.10 21.34 -12.08
CA VAL A 11 11.07 20.39 -11.64
C VAL A 11 10.56 20.71 -10.24
N VAL A 12 9.32 20.34 -9.98
CA VAL A 12 8.74 20.29 -8.62
C VAL A 12 8.73 18.84 -8.13
N ILE A 13 9.21 18.61 -6.92
CA ILE A 13 9.29 17.27 -6.32
C ILE A 13 8.30 17.18 -5.16
N ALA A 14 7.41 16.19 -5.22
CA ALA A 14 6.51 15.83 -4.13
C ALA A 14 6.85 14.40 -3.65
N SER A 15 7.10 14.25 -2.35
CA SER A 15 7.43 12.97 -1.71
C SER A 15 6.51 12.69 -0.52
N PRO A 16 5.25 12.27 -0.77
CA PRO A 16 4.30 11.97 0.29
C PRO A 16 4.67 10.67 1.02
N ASN A 17 4.40 10.63 2.32
CA ASN A 17 4.38 9.38 3.08
C ASN A 17 3.03 8.68 2.90
N TYR A 18 3.01 7.36 3.07
CA TYR A 18 1.81 6.54 3.10
C TYR A 18 1.92 5.49 4.21
N ARG A 19 0.80 4.93 4.68
CA ARG A 19 0.84 3.87 5.70
C ARG A 19 1.52 2.61 5.16
N VAL A 20 2.33 1.97 5.99
CA VAL A 20 3.10 0.76 5.67
C VAL A 20 2.80 -0.37 6.65
N GLY A 21 3.20 -1.59 6.31
CA GLY A 21 2.99 -2.77 7.17
C GLY A 21 1.52 -3.02 7.43
N SER A 22 1.18 -3.53 8.62
CA SER A 22 -0.21 -3.79 9.01
C SER A 22 -1.07 -2.52 9.02
N PHE A 23 -0.50 -1.34 9.28
CA PHE A 23 -1.28 -0.09 9.24
C PHE A 23 -1.72 0.31 7.81
N GLY A 24 -0.97 -0.11 6.79
CA GLY A 24 -1.28 0.20 5.39
C GLY A 24 -1.94 -0.94 4.63
N PHE A 25 -1.75 -2.18 5.07
CA PHE A 25 -2.03 -3.36 4.24
C PHE A 25 -2.66 -4.52 5.03
N LEU A 26 -3.22 -4.25 6.21
CA LEU A 26 -4.12 -5.21 6.86
C LEU A 26 -5.39 -5.36 6.01
N SER A 27 -5.80 -6.61 5.76
CA SER A 27 -7.11 -6.95 5.23
C SER A 27 -7.72 -8.06 6.08
N LEU A 28 -9.03 -7.97 6.29
CA LEU A 28 -9.85 -9.05 6.85
C LEU A 28 -10.80 -9.63 5.79
N GLU A 29 -10.63 -9.24 4.52
CA GLU A 29 -11.50 -9.62 3.40
C GLU A 29 -12.97 -9.34 3.72
N ASN A 30 -13.25 -8.13 4.22
CA ASN A 30 -14.58 -7.61 4.47
C ASN A 30 -14.66 -6.13 4.05
N GLU A 31 -15.86 -5.55 4.09
CA GLU A 31 -16.07 -4.15 3.66
C GLU A 31 -15.38 -3.13 4.59
N GLU A 32 -15.24 -3.45 5.88
CA GLU A 32 -14.66 -2.55 6.87
C GLU A 32 -13.13 -2.46 6.75
N VAL A 33 -12.46 -3.59 6.52
CA VAL A 33 -11.01 -3.71 6.39
C VAL A 33 -10.68 -4.47 5.10
N PRO A 34 -10.92 -3.86 3.93
CA PRO A 34 -10.77 -4.54 2.64
C PRO A 34 -9.30 -4.74 2.25
N GLY A 35 -8.39 -3.89 2.74
CA GLY A 35 -6.98 -3.86 2.37
C GLY A 35 -6.56 -2.53 1.73
N ASN A 36 -5.31 -2.52 1.25
CA ASN A 36 -4.73 -1.47 0.39
C ASN A 36 -4.83 -0.02 0.90
N ALA A 37 -4.97 0.19 2.21
CA ALA A 37 -5.03 1.52 2.79
C ALA A 37 -3.81 2.39 2.42
N GLY A 38 -2.62 1.80 2.33
CA GLY A 38 -1.41 2.48 1.87
C GLY A 38 -1.45 2.92 0.40
N LEU A 39 -2.05 2.12 -0.50
CA LEU A 39 -2.25 2.52 -1.91
C LEU A 39 -3.34 3.59 -2.04
N LYS A 40 -4.38 3.52 -1.20
CA LYS A 40 -5.41 4.56 -1.12
C LYS A 40 -4.86 5.89 -0.58
N ASP A 41 -3.94 5.84 0.38
CA ASP A 41 -3.20 7.02 0.84
C ASP A 41 -2.39 7.63 -0.32
N GLN A 42 -1.73 6.80 -1.15
CA GLN A 42 -1.01 7.27 -2.34
C GLN A 42 -1.97 7.89 -3.38
N THR A 43 -3.14 7.27 -3.64
CA THR A 43 -4.16 7.87 -4.51
C THR A 43 -4.62 9.23 -3.99
N LEU A 44 -4.83 9.37 -2.67
CA LEU A 44 -5.19 10.65 -2.06
C LEU A 44 -4.08 11.69 -2.23
N ALA A 45 -2.82 11.29 -2.04
CA ALA A 45 -1.67 12.16 -2.27
C ALA A 45 -1.56 12.60 -3.74
N LEU A 46 -1.82 11.70 -4.70
CA LEU A 46 -1.84 12.03 -6.12
C LEU A 46 -2.95 13.03 -6.48
N LYS A 47 -4.16 12.84 -5.91
CA LYS A 47 -5.25 13.83 -6.04
C LYS A 47 -4.82 15.19 -5.49
N TRP A 48 -4.21 15.20 -4.30
CA TRP A 48 -3.72 16.44 -3.69
C TRP A 48 -2.68 17.12 -4.56
N VAL A 49 -1.69 16.38 -5.08
CA VAL A 49 -0.68 16.93 -5.99
C VAL A 49 -1.36 17.51 -7.23
N ARG A 50 -2.20 16.74 -7.94
CA ARG A 50 -2.91 17.24 -9.13
C ARG A 50 -3.71 18.51 -8.86
N ASP A 51 -4.37 18.60 -7.71
CA ASP A 51 -5.28 19.70 -7.40
C ASP A 51 -4.56 20.94 -6.84
N ASN A 52 -3.28 20.84 -6.45
CA ASN A 52 -2.57 21.92 -5.73
C ASN A 52 -1.18 22.26 -6.27
N ILE A 53 -0.58 21.44 -7.15
CA ILE A 53 0.83 21.62 -7.54
C ILE A 53 1.09 22.91 -8.31
N ASP A 54 0.06 23.49 -8.93
CA ASP A 54 0.10 24.79 -9.60
C ASP A 54 0.50 25.93 -8.66
N SER A 55 0.06 25.87 -7.40
CA SER A 55 0.40 26.80 -6.34
C SER A 55 1.88 26.75 -5.93
N PHE A 56 2.59 25.68 -6.33
CA PHE A 56 4.02 25.48 -6.11
C PHE A 56 4.83 25.63 -7.40
N GLY A 57 4.20 26.09 -8.49
CA GLY A 57 4.85 26.27 -9.79
C GLY A 57 4.93 25.01 -10.67
N GLY A 58 4.26 23.91 -10.28
CA GLY A 58 4.17 22.71 -11.11
C GLY A 58 3.02 22.78 -12.11
N ASP A 59 3.06 21.92 -13.13
CA ASP A 59 1.96 21.76 -14.09
C ASP A 59 1.11 20.53 -13.73
N PRO A 60 -0.17 20.70 -13.34
CA PRO A 60 -1.05 19.58 -12.98
C PRO A 60 -1.37 18.66 -14.17
N ASN A 61 -1.09 19.09 -15.41
CA ASN A 61 -1.25 18.28 -16.62
C ASN A 61 0.05 17.58 -17.07
N ASN A 62 1.12 17.68 -16.27
CA ASN A 62 2.42 17.09 -16.59
C ASN A 62 3.05 16.40 -15.38
N ILE A 63 2.30 15.51 -14.74
CA ILE A 63 2.74 14.77 -13.55
C ILE A 63 3.42 13.46 -13.95
N THR A 64 4.61 13.22 -13.41
CA THR A 64 5.33 11.94 -13.51
C THR A 64 5.38 11.28 -12.14
N ILE A 65 4.81 10.09 -12.01
CA ILE A 65 4.99 9.27 -10.80
C ILE A 65 6.22 8.38 -10.95
N PHE A 66 6.98 8.20 -9.87
CA PHE A 66 8.12 7.30 -9.89
C PHE A 66 8.33 6.64 -8.53
N GLY A 67 8.94 5.46 -8.55
CA GLY A 67 9.18 4.71 -7.33
C GLY A 67 10.16 3.56 -7.55
N ILE A 68 10.83 3.18 -6.46
CA ILE A 68 11.82 2.10 -6.41
C ILE A 68 11.35 0.94 -5.53
N SER A 69 11.63 -0.30 -5.94
CA SER A 69 11.26 -1.51 -5.20
C SER A 69 9.75 -1.55 -4.93
N ALA A 70 9.30 -1.59 -3.67
CA ALA A 70 7.87 -1.50 -3.32
C ALA A 70 7.20 -0.23 -3.89
N GLY A 71 7.93 0.87 -4.02
CA GLY A 71 7.45 2.07 -4.72
C GLY A 71 7.31 1.85 -6.23
N GLY A 72 8.19 1.07 -6.85
CA GLY A 72 8.07 0.69 -8.27
C GLY A 72 6.84 -0.19 -8.50
N ALA A 73 6.60 -1.15 -7.60
CA ALA A 73 5.38 -1.96 -7.61
C ALA A 73 4.14 -1.08 -7.42
N SER A 74 4.19 -0.10 -6.50
CA SER A 74 3.11 0.87 -6.30
C SER A 74 2.80 1.68 -7.56
N VAL A 75 3.83 2.13 -8.30
CA VAL A 75 3.65 2.80 -9.61
C VAL A 75 2.95 1.86 -10.60
N ALA A 76 3.36 0.58 -10.67
CA ALA A 76 2.69 -0.41 -11.53
C ALA A 76 1.22 -0.62 -11.15
N TYR A 77 0.92 -0.69 -9.85
CA TYR A 77 -0.45 -0.75 -9.34
C TYR A 77 -1.28 0.49 -9.70
N HIS A 78 -0.71 1.69 -9.62
CA HIS A 78 -1.39 2.92 -10.04
C HIS A 78 -1.62 3.01 -11.56
N LEU A 79 -0.81 2.33 -12.38
CA LEU A 79 -1.03 2.27 -13.83
C LEU A 79 -2.26 1.44 -14.22
N ILE A 80 -2.55 0.38 -13.47
CA ILE A 80 -3.67 -0.53 -13.76
C ILE A 80 -4.95 -0.19 -12.97
N SER A 81 -4.83 0.45 -11.81
CA SER A 81 -5.98 0.77 -10.96
C SER A 81 -6.87 1.87 -11.56
N PRO A 82 -8.18 1.63 -11.74
CA PRO A 82 -9.14 2.66 -12.17
C PRO A 82 -9.15 3.88 -11.24
N SER A 83 -8.90 3.70 -9.95
CA SER A 83 -8.89 4.73 -8.91
C SER A 83 -7.81 5.80 -9.12
N SER A 84 -6.83 5.53 -9.99
CA SER A 84 -5.71 6.43 -10.28
C SER A 84 -5.75 7.03 -11.69
N ARG A 85 -6.76 6.68 -12.48
CA ARG A 85 -6.91 7.14 -13.87
C ARG A 85 -7.00 8.67 -13.93
N GLY A 86 -6.16 9.27 -14.75
CA GLY A 86 -6.12 10.72 -14.97
C GLY A 86 -5.49 11.53 -13.83
N LEU A 87 -4.82 10.88 -12.87
CA LEU A 87 -4.08 11.58 -11.81
C LEU A 87 -2.62 11.91 -12.18
N PHE A 88 -2.09 11.27 -13.21
CA PHE A 88 -0.72 11.47 -13.69
C PHE A 88 -0.62 11.17 -15.18
N ASN A 89 0.49 11.58 -15.80
CA ASN A 89 0.71 11.52 -17.24
C ASN A 89 1.83 10.57 -17.64
N LYS A 90 2.82 10.38 -16.76
CA LYS A 90 4.01 9.55 -17.01
C LYS A 90 4.36 8.73 -15.78
N ALA A 91 5.07 7.63 -15.99
CA ALA A 91 5.48 6.73 -14.92
C ALA A 91 6.93 6.27 -15.13
N ILE A 92 7.70 6.16 -14.04
CA ILE A 92 9.02 5.55 -14.02
C ILE A 92 9.01 4.44 -12.96
N ILE A 93 9.24 3.21 -13.40
CA ILE A 93 9.20 2.02 -12.54
C ILE A 93 10.62 1.52 -12.33
N GLN A 94 11.13 1.58 -11.11
CA GLN A 94 12.51 1.19 -10.80
C GLN A 94 12.54 -0.07 -9.94
N SER A 95 12.99 -1.19 -10.52
CA SER A 95 13.30 -2.43 -9.77
C SER A 95 12.17 -2.97 -8.86
N GLY A 96 10.92 -2.84 -9.29
CA GLY A 96 9.75 -3.48 -8.67
C GLY A 96 8.52 -3.26 -9.53
N PHE A 97 7.66 -4.26 -9.66
CA PHE A 97 6.51 -4.30 -10.57
C PHE A 97 5.38 -5.11 -9.92
N ALA A 98 4.12 -4.85 -10.28
CA ALA A 98 2.94 -5.47 -9.64
C ALA A 98 2.85 -7.01 -9.79
N LEU A 99 3.63 -7.60 -10.71
CA LEU A 99 3.70 -9.06 -10.93
C LEU A 99 4.91 -9.72 -10.25
N ASN A 100 5.70 -8.96 -9.48
CA ASN A 100 6.76 -9.60 -8.71
C ASN A 100 6.16 -10.45 -7.60
N PRO A 101 6.66 -11.68 -7.32
CA PRO A 101 6.06 -12.60 -6.35
C PRO A 101 5.91 -12.07 -4.93
N TRP A 102 6.65 -11.02 -4.59
CA TRP A 102 6.64 -10.40 -3.27
C TRP A 102 5.65 -9.24 -3.11
N THR A 103 4.97 -8.85 -4.20
CA THR A 103 4.13 -7.63 -4.25
C THR A 103 2.67 -7.87 -3.96
N LEU A 104 2.15 -9.06 -4.25
CA LEU A 104 0.77 -9.44 -3.98
C LEU A 104 0.70 -10.41 -2.80
N GLN A 105 -0.16 -10.12 -1.84
CA GLN A 105 -0.43 -10.99 -0.70
C GLN A 105 -1.61 -11.93 -1.02
N GLU A 106 -1.33 -13.23 -0.98
CA GLU A 106 -2.30 -14.30 -1.28
C GLU A 106 -3.21 -14.67 -0.10
N ASN A 107 -2.75 -14.46 1.15
CA ASN A 107 -3.46 -14.85 2.37
C ASN A 107 -3.61 -13.70 3.36
N PRO A 108 -4.14 -12.53 2.94
CA PRO A 108 -4.08 -11.31 3.74
C PRO A 108 -4.95 -11.42 5.01
N ARG A 109 -6.12 -12.07 4.93
CA ARG A 109 -6.99 -12.34 6.08
C ARG A 109 -6.31 -13.21 7.13
N THR A 110 -5.64 -14.28 6.71
CA THR A 110 -4.90 -15.18 7.60
C THR A 110 -3.81 -14.41 8.36
N HIS A 111 -3.08 -13.53 7.68
CA HIS A 111 -2.06 -12.69 8.31
C HIS A 111 -2.66 -11.69 9.30
N GLY A 112 -3.82 -11.10 9.00
CA GLY A 112 -4.56 -10.26 9.93
C GLY A 112 -4.99 -11.00 11.20
N LEU A 113 -5.51 -12.22 11.07
CA LEU A 113 -5.87 -13.06 12.22
C LEU A 113 -4.65 -13.51 13.05
N MET A 114 -3.53 -13.82 12.41
CA MET A 114 -2.31 -14.17 13.15
C MET A 114 -1.77 -13.00 13.96
N LEU A 115 -1.86 -11.78 13.42
CA LEU A 115 -1.50 -10.56 14.14
C LEU A 115 -2.39 -10.34 15.37
N SER A 116 -3.71 -10.47 15.21
CA SER A 116 -4.63 -10.30 16.34
C SER A 116 -4.42 -11.38 17.42
N LYS A 117 -4.15 -12.63 17.02
CA LYS A 117 -3.79 -13.74 17.93
C LYS A 117 -2.53 -13.43 18.74
N LYS A 118 -1.51 -12.84 18.11
CA LYS A 118 -0.29 -12.38 18.81
C LYS A 118 -0.57 -11.28 19.86
N LEU A 119 -1.68 -10.57 19.72
CA LEU A 119 -2.14 -9.52 20.63
C LEU A 119 -3.24 -10.01 21.59
N GLY A 120 -3.48 -11.33 21.66
CA GLY A 120 -4.41 -11.95 22.61
C GLY A 120 -5.85 -12.12 22.11
N CYS A 121 -6.14 -11.86 20.83
CA CYS A 121 -7.46 -12.14 20.25
C CYS A 121 -7.59 -13.62 19.89
N MET A 122 -8.52 -14.33 20.52
CA MET A 122 -8.82 -15.73 20.19
C MET A 122 -10.00 -15.89 19.23
N SER A 123 -10.67 -14.79 18.90
CA SER A 123 -11.81 -14.74 17.99
C SER A 123 -11.38 -14.56 16.55
N GLU A 124 -12.21 -15.02 15.62
CA GLU A 124 -12.06 -14.78 14.18
C GLU A 124 -13.16 -13.88 13.62
N ASP A 125 -14.06 -13.41 14.52
CA ASP A 125 -15.07 -12.40 14.23
C ASP A 125 -14.40 -11.08 13.85
N PRO A 126 -14.69 -10.51 12.67
CA PRO A 126 -14.00 -9.31 12.19
C PRO A 126 -14.14 -8.11 13.13
N GLU A 127 -15.31 -7.88 13.73
CA GLU A 127 -15.53 -6.73 14.62
C GLU A 127 -14.70 -6.85 15.90
N GLU A 128 -14.62 -8.06 16.48
CA GLU A 128 -13.75 -8.32 17.64
C GLU A 128 -12.26 -8.19 17.29
N VAL A 129 -11.85 -8.70 16.14
CA VAL A 129 -10.47 -8.57 15.65
C VAL A 129 -10.09 -7.10 15.48
N VAL A 130 -10.93 -6.30 14.82
CA VAL A 130 -10.71 -4.86 14.63
C VAL A 130 -10.63 -4.14 15.97
N ARG A 131 -11.55 -4.43 16.90
CA ARG A 131 -11.57 -3.82 18.24
C ARG A 131 -10.29 -4.09 19.03
N ILE A 132 -9.76 -5.31 18.97
CA ILE A 132 -8.50 -5.64 19.64
C ILE A 132 -7.33 -4.91 18.97
N LEU A 133 -7.27 -4.92 17.63
CA LEU A 133 -6.20 -4.23 16.90
C LEU A 133 -6.21 -2.71 17.12
N GLN A 134 -7.38 -2.09 17.19
CA GLN A 134 -7.53 -0.65 17.45
C GLN A 134 -7.24 -0.25 18.90
N SER A 135 -7.43 -1.16 19.86
CA SER A 135 -7.13 -0.90 21.28
C SER A 135 -5.68 -1.21 21.66
N ALA A 136 -4.95 -1.95 20.82
CA ALA A 136 -3.55 -2.29 21.06
C ALA A 136 -2.61 -1.09 20.86
N PRO A 137 -1.54 -0.95 21.68
CA PRO A 137 -0.49 0.03 21.43
C PRO A 137 0.18 -0.19 20.07
N ALA A 138 0.45 0.89 19.34
CA ALA A 138 1.04 0.81 17.99
C ALA A 138 2.38 0.04 17.98
N ASP A 139 3.23 0.22 18.99
CA ASP A 139 4.50 -0.49 19.12
C ASP A 139 4.33 -2.01 19.29
N ASP A 140 3.25 -2.43 19.96
CA ASP A 140 2.94 -3.85 20.14
C ASP A 140 2.48 -4.47 18.83
N ILE A 141 1.68 -3.74 18.04
CA ILE A 141 1.28 -4.14 16.69
C ILE A 141 2.51 -4.31 15.79
N VAL A 142 3.42 -3.34 15.78
CA VAL A 142 4.66 -3.42 14.97
C VAL A 142 5.53 -4.60 15.40
N ARG A 143 5.68 -4.81 16.72
CA ARG A 143 6.47 -5.92 17.25
C ARG A 143 5.86 -7.28 16.89
N ALA A 144 4.56 -7.45 17.10
CA ALA A 144 3.84 -8.66 16.75
C ALA A 144 3.92 -8.96 15.24
N ALA A 145 3.74 -7.95 14.39
CA ALA A 145 3.88 -8.09 12.94
C ALA A 145 5.28 -8.55 12.51
N ARG A 146 6.34 -8.04 13.15
CA ARG A 146 7.72 -8.47 12.87
C ARG A 146 7.97 -9.92 13.25
N GLU A 147 7.39 -10.39 14.35
CA GLU A 147 7.52 -11.80 14.77
C GLU A 147 6.87 -12.78 13.80
N LEU A 148 5.82 -12.37 13.07
CA LEU A 148 5.21 -13.20 12.03
C LEU A 148 6.25 -13.52 10.93
N ILE A 149 6.99 -12.50 10.49
CA ILE A 149 8.01 -12.63 9.43
C ILE A 149 9.12 -13.62 9.83
N THR A 150 9.57 -13.58 11.10
CA THR A 150 10.70 -14.40 11.55
C THR A 150 10.41 -15.90 11.58
N ASN A 151 9.14 -16.29 11.71
CA ASN A 151 8.71 -17.68 11.87
C ASN A 151 8.30 -18.35 10.55
N MET A 152 8.39 -17.64 9.43
CA MET A 152 8.07 -18.18 8.11
C MET A 152 9.30 -18.78 7.42
N ASP A 153 9.07 -19.76 6.55
CA ASP A 153 10.12 -20.33 5.70
C ASP A 153 10.73 -19.28 4.74
N LEU A 154 11.89 -19.61 4.18
CA LEU A 154 12.67 -18.67 3.37
C LEU A 154 11.93 -18.18 2.12
N MET A 155 11.06 -19.02 1.55
CA MET A 155 10.27 -18.67 0.36
C MET A 155 9.17 -17.68 0.71
N THR A 156 8.51 -17.88 1.84
CA THR A 156 7.45 -16.98 2.30
C THR A 156 8.01 -15.69 2.88
N ARG A 157 9.26 -15.68 3.37
CA ARG A 157 9.99 -14.45 3.75
C ARG A 157 10.22 -13.47 2.61
N PHE A 158 10.24 -13.94 1.36
CA PHE A 158 10.33 -13.03 0.22
C PHE A 158 9.03 -12.27 0.01
N SER A 159 7.88 -12.81 0.43
CA SER A 159 6.58 -12.12 0.29
C SER A 159 6.30 -11.21 1.48
N LEU A 160 5.70 -10.05 1.20
CA LEU A 160 5.33 -9.08 2.22
C LEU A 160 4.14 -9.61 3.02
N VAL A 161 4.33 -9.91 4.32
CA VAL A 161 3.25 -10.36 5.23
C VAL A 161 2.05 -9.40 5.18
N PHE A 162 2.33 -8.09 5.15
CA PHE A 162 1.35 -7.05 4.90
C PHE A 162 1.77 -6.28 3.66
N GLY A 163 1.04 -6.50 2.57
CA GLY A 163 1.28 -5.88 1.27
C GLY A 163 -0.02 -5.79 0.46
N PRO A 164 0.03 -5.25 -0.76
CA PRO A 164 -1.12 -5.17 -1.66
C PRO A 164 -1.87 -6.51 -1.79
N SER A 165 -3.20 -6.47 -1.78
CA SER A 165 -4.06 -7.65 -1.93
C SER A 165 -5.27 -7.35 -2.80
N VAL A 166 -5.91 -8.38 -3.35
CA VAL A 166 -7.21 -8.22 -4.01
C VAL A 166 -8.26 -7.89 -2.95
N GLU A 167 -9.10 -6.90 -3.24
CA GLU A 167 -10.16 -6.43 -2.35
C GLU A 167 -11.52 -6.94 -2.81
N ILE A 168 -12.47 -7.01 -1.88
CA ILE A 168 -13.88 -7.12 -2.24
C ILE A 168 -14.25 -5.89 -3.08
N ALA A 169 -14.95 -6.14 -4.18
CA ALA A 169 -15.42 -5.07 -5.05
C ALA A 169 -16.28 -4.07 -4.27
N GLY A 170 -15.93 -2.79 -4.37
CA GLY A 170 -16.60 -1.70 -3.70
C GLY A 170 -16.25 -0.37 -4.37
N PRO A 171 -16.99 0.72 -4.05
CA PRO A 171 -16.78 2.02 -4.70
C PRO A 171 -15.36 2.58 -4.51
N ASP A 172 -14.72 2.24 -3.39
CA ASP A 172 -13.38 2.70 -3.03
C ASP A 172 -12.31 1.61 -3.15
N ALA A 173 -12.63 0.48 -3.81
CA ALA A 173 -11.65 -0.57 -4.03
C ALA A 173 -10.53 -0.08 -4.96
N PHE A 174 -9.28 -0.30 -4.56
CA PHE A 174 -8.11 0.04 -5.34
C PHE A 174 -7.75 -1.08 -6.33
N LEU A 175 -7.86 -2.34 -5.89
CA LEU A 175 -7.51 -3.53 -6.69
C LEU A 175 -8.59 -4.61 -6.52
N THR A 176 -9.39 -4.86 -7.56
CA THR A 176 -10.54 -5.80 -7.51
C THR A 176 -10.28 -7.15 -8.16
N ASP A 177 -9.12 -7.33 -8.80
CA ASP A 177 -8.68 -8.58 -9.41
C ASP A 177 -7.14 -8.65 -9.35
N SER A 178 -6.56 -9.81 -9.63
CA SER A 178 -5.12 -9.96 -9.69
C SER A 178 -4.53 -9.08 -10.80
N PRO A 179 -3.30 -8.56 -10.65
CA PRO A 179 -2.70 -7.61 -11.60
C PRO A 179 -2.60 -8.11 -13.05
N GLU A 180 -2.57 -9.43 -13.26
CA GLU A 180 -2.59 -10.06 -14.58
C GLU A 180 -3.93 -9.95 -15.32
N ASN A 181 -5.02 -9.62 -14.61
CA ASN A 181 -6.40 -9.63 -15.13
C ASN A 181 -6.99 -8.21 -15.34
N ILE A 182 -6.24 -7.15 -15.00
CA ILE A 182 -6.67 -5.74 -15.10
C ILE A 182 -6.04 -5.05 -16.30
#